data_AF-A0A366DI20-F1
#
_entry.id   AF-A0A366DI20-F1
#
_cell.length_a   1.000
_cell.length_b   1.000
_cell.length_c   1.000
_cell.angle_alpha   90.00
_cell.angle_beta   90.00
_cell.angle_gamma   90.00
#
_symmetry.space_group_name_H-M   'P 1'
#
loop_
_entity.id
_entity.type
_entity.pdbx_description
1 polymer ?
#
loop_
_entity_poly.entity_id
_entity_poly.type
_entity_poly.pdbx_seq_one_letter_code
_entity_poly.pdbx_strand_id
1 'polypeptide(L)' 'MSLIHNERIKLLATYLNGVGIAIFAVGGFAPIISSLYNQTGPTLILMLVSLVCFLVSAVLHYAASNVLKRLKP' A
#
# COMPACT_ATOMS: atom_id res chain seq x y z
N MET A 1 -30.17 5.86 -8.36
CA MET A 1 -29.24 4.71 -8.47
C MET A 1 -27.75 5.07 -8.28
N SER A 2 -27.37 6.33 -8.05
CA SER A 2 -25.97 6.74 -7.82
C SER A 2 -25.39 6.28 -6.47
N LEU A 3 -26.24 6.11 -5.44
CA LEU A 3 -25.78 5.72 -4.10
C LEU A 3 -25.06 4.35 -4.06
N ILE A 4 -25.61 3.31 -4.70
CA ILE A 4 -24.99 1.98 -4.75
C ILE A 4 -23.65 2.03 -5.51
N HIS A 5 -23.55 2.84 -6.56
CA HIS A 5 -22.32 3.04 -7.31
C HIS A 5 -21.25 3.73 -6.43
N ASN A 6 -21.63 4.78 -5.71
CA ASN A 6 -20.73 5.53 -4.84
C ASN A 6 -20.24 4.69 -3.64
N GLU A 7 -21.10 3.84 -3.05
CA GLU A 7 -20.67 2.91 -1.99
C GLU A 7 -19.69 1.86 -2.50
N ARG A 8 -19.90 1.30 -3.69
CA ARG A 8 -18.93 0.37 -4.29
C ARG A 8 -17.58 1.02 -4.53
N ILE A 9 -17.57 2.26 -5.01
CA ILE A 9 -16.33 3.04 -5.21
C ILE A 9 -15.62 3.30 -3.87
N LYS A 10 -16.36 3.60 -2.80
CA LYS A 10 -15.80 3.72 -1.45
C LYS A 10 -15.19 2.41 -0.96
N LEU A 11 -15.92 1.30 -1.05
CA LEU A 11 -15.43 -0.01 -0.60
C LEU A 11 -14.15 -0.42 -1.35
N LEU A 12 -14.10 -0.18 -2.66
CA LEU A 12 -12.93 -0.49 -3.46
C LEU A 12 -11.74 0.41 -3.09
N ALA A 13 -11.96 1.72 -2.89
CA ALA A 13 -10.91 2.62 -2.42
C ALA A 13 -10.36 2.22 -1.04
N THR A 14 -11.23 1.82 -0.11
CA THR A 14 -10.83 1.33 1.21
C THR A 14 -10.02 0.04 1.11
N TYR A 15 -10.44 -0.90 0.26
CA TYR A 15 -9.71 -2.14 0.04
C TYR A 15 -8.31 -1.88 -0.53
N LEU A 16 -8.19 -1.05 -1.57
CA LEU A 16 -6.90 -0.67 -2.15
C LEU A 16 -6.00 0.04 -1.14
N ASN A 17 -6.56 0.91 -0.30
CA ASN A 17 -5.82 1.54 0.79
C ASN A 17 -5.29 0.49 1.79
N GLY A 18 -6.13 -0.47 2.20
CA GLY A 18 -5.74 -1.55 3.10
C GLY A 18 -4.62 -2.44 2.54
N VAL A 19 -4.69 -2.77 1.25
CA VAL A 19 -3.62 -3.51 0.55
C VAL A 19 -2.33 -2.70 0.52
N GLY A 20 -2.40 -1.39 0.27
CA GLY A 20 -1.22 -0.50 0.30
C GLY A 20 -0.54 -0.50 1.67
N ILE A 21 -1.32 -0.43 2.75
CA ILE A 21 -0.81 -0.52 4.13
C ILE A 21 -0.17 -1.88 4.39
N ALA A 22 -0.80 -2.98 3.96
CA ALA A 22 -0.27 -4.32 4.15
C ALA A 22 1.05 -4.53 3.41
N ILE A 23 1.16 -4.05 2.17
CA ILE A 23 2.41 -4.11 1.39
C ILE A 23 3.52 -3.33 2.09
N PHE A 24 3.23 -2.12 2.59
CA PHE A 24 4.20 -1.34 3.35
C PHE A 24 4.63 -2.05 4.65
N ALA A 25 3.68 -2.54 5.44
CA ALA A 25 3.96 -3.15 6.75
C ALA A 25 4.70 -4.50 6.62
N VAL A 26 4.22 -5.39 5.74
CA VAL A 26 4.76 -6.74 5.60
C VAL A 26 5.99 -6.77 4.69
N GLY A 27 5.96 -6.06 3.56
CA GLY A 27 7.04 -6.10 2.58
C GLY A 27 8.11 -5.04 2.77
N GLY A 28 7.80 -3.93 3.44
CA GLY A 28 8.76 -2.88 3.78
C GLY A 28 9.26 -2.96 5.22
N PHE A 29 8.34 -2.82 6.17
CA PHE A 29 8.67 -2.60 7.59
C PHE A 29 9.18 -3.87 8.29
N ALA A 30 8.50 -5.01 8.13
CA ALA A 30 8.91 -6.28 8.74
C ALA A 30 10.34 -6.72 8.36
N PRO A 31 10.78 -6.67 7.08
CA PRO A 31 12.15 -7.00 6.70
C PRO A 31 13.20 -6.04 7.30
N ILE A 32 12.89 -4.75 7.47
CA ILE A 32 13.79 -3.79 8.14
C ILE A 32 14.00 -4.19 9.59
N ILE A 33 12.94 -4.53 10.32
CA ILE A 33 13.02 -5.01 11.69
C ILE A 33 13.83 -6.31 11.74
N SER A 34 13.56 -7.26 10.84
CA SER A 34 14.29 -8.53 10.77
C SER A 34 15.78 -8.32 10.49
N SER A 35 16.14 -7.31 9.71
CA SER A 35 17.53 -6.92 9.45
C SER A 35 18.23 -6.31 10.66
N LEU A 36 17.53 -5.59 11.54
CA LEU A 36 18.11 -5.02 12.76
C LEU A 36 18.50 -6.09 13.78
N TYR A 37 17.80 -7.22 13.80
CA TYR A 37 18.10 -8.36 14.67
C TYR A 37 19.13 -9.34 14.09
N ASN A 38 19.46 -9.24 12.81
CA ASN A 38 20.43 -10.12 12.15
C ASN A 38 21.85 -9.54 12.22
N GLN A 39 22.84 -10.36 12.58
CA GLN A 39 24.24 -9.92 12.71
C GLN A 39 24.92 -9.58 11.37
N THR A 40 24.30 -9.93 10.24
CA THR A 40 24.84 -9.73 8.88
C THR A 40 24.52 -8.37 8.27
N GLY A 41 23.75 -7.51 8.97
CA GLY A 41 23.37 -6.19 8.47
C GLY A 41 22.40 -6.21 7.28
N PRO A 42 21.85 -5.03 6.89
CA PRO A 42 20.91 -4.93 5.79
C PRO A 42 21.57 -5.23 4.44
N THR A 43 21.04 -6.21 3.73
CA THR A 43 21.48 -6.54 2.37
C THR A 43 20.88 -5.54 1.35
N LEU A 44 21.60 -5.30 0.26
CA LEU A 44 21.16 -4.42 -0.83
C LEU A 44 19.79 -4.85 -1.41
N ILE A 45 19.51 -6.16 -1.37
CA ILE A 45 18.24 -6.76 -1.78
C ILE A 45 17.10 -6.33 -0.85
N LEU A 46 17.30 -6.34 0.47
CA LEU A 46 16.29 -5.88 1.44
C LEU A 46 15.94 -4.41 1.23
N MET A 47 16.96 -3.57 1.02
CA MET A 47 16.76 -2.14 0.72
C MET A 47 15.95 -1.92 -0.57
N LEU A 48 16.26 -2.66 -1.64
CA LEU A 48 15.50 -2.61 -2.90
C LEU A 48 14.07 -3.11 -2.74
N VAL A 49 13.85 -4.20 -2.01
CA VAL A 49 12.51 -4.75 -1.75
C VAL A 49 11.67 -3.76 -0.93
N SER A 50 12.23 -3.18 0.13
CA SER A 50 11.54 -2.15 0.92
C SER A 50 11.20 -0.91 0.09
N LEU A 51 12.12 -0.45 -0.78
CA LEU A 51 11.88 0.69 -1.67
C LEU A 51 10.75 0.40 -2.67
N VAL A 52 10.76 -0.79 -3.30
CA VAL A 52 9.71 -1.21 -4.23
C VAL A 52 8.37 -1.35 -3.52
N CYS A 53 8.34 -1.95 -2.32
CA CYS A 53 7.11 -2.01 -1.52
C CYS A 53 6.56 -0.63 -1.17
N PHE A 54 7.44 0.32 -0.83
CA PHE A 54 7.04 1.68 -0.53
C PHE A 54 6.43 2.37 -1.77
N LEU A 55 7.08 2.24 -2.93
CA LEU A 55 6.59 2.80 -4.19
C LEU A 55 5.25 2.16 -4.60
N VAL A 56 5.12 0.84 -4.48
CA VAL A 56 3.86 0.13 -4.78
C VAL A 56 2.75 0.58 -3.83
N SER A 57 3.03 0.70 -2.54
CA SER A 57 2.08 1.23 -1.54
C SER A 57 1.62 2.65 -1.88
N ALA A 58 2.55 3.54 -2.21
CA ALA A 58 2.27 4.93 -2.57
C ALA A 58 1.41 5.04 -3.84
N VAL A 59 1.72 4.25 -4.87
CA VAL A 59 0.93 4.18 -6.11
C VAL A 59 -0.48 3.65 -5.84
N LEU A 60 -0.61 2.62 -5.00
CA LEU A 60 -1.91 2.04 -4.66
C LEU A 60 -2.78 3.01 -3.85
N HIS A 61 -2.15 3.76 -2.93
CA HIS A 61 -2.82 4.81 -2.17
C HIS A 61 -3.31 5.95 -3.08
N TYR A 62 -2.46 6.41 -4.01
CA TYR A 62 -2.84 7.41 -5.00
C TYR A 62 -3.94 6.94 -5.95
N ALA A 63 -3.91 5.66 -6.35
CA ALA A 63 -4.94 5.05 -7.15
C ALA A 63 -6.29 5.01 -6.39
N ALA A 64 -6.29 4.66 -5.11
CA ALA A 64 -7.47 4.71 -4.25
C ALA A 64 -8.05 6.13 -4.14
N SER A 65 -7.20 7.15 -3.96
CA SER A 65 -7.64 8.55 -3.94
C SER A 65 -8.24 9.02 -5.28
N ASN A 66 -7.66 8.59 -6.41
CA ASN A 66 -8.20 8.92 -7.74
C ASN A 66 -9.50 8.17 -8.05
N VAL A 67 -9.68 6.95 -7.54
CA VAL A 67 -10.95 6.21 -7.62
C VAL A 67 -12.06 6.97 -6.90
N LEU A 68 -11.76 7.56 -5.73
CA LEU A 68 -12.73 8.36 -4.98
C LEU A 68 -13.14 9.67 -5.69
N LYS A 69 -12.26 10.26 -6.52
CA LYS A 69 -12.59 11.44 -7.33
C LYS A 69 -13.62 11.17 -8.44
N ARG A 70 -13.97 9.91 -8.72
CA ARG A 70 -14.97 9.52 -9.72
C ARG A 70 -16.40 9.48 -9.17
N LEU A 71 -16.61 9.88 -7.92
CA LEU A 71 -17.94 9.98 -7.30
C LEU A 71 -18.83 10.94 -8.12
N LYS A 72 -20.03 10.46 -8.46
CA LYS A 72 -21.05 11.28 -9.14
C LYS A 72 -22.01 11.86 -8.10
N PRO A 73 -22.45 13.13 -8.25
CA PRO A 73 -23.46 13.74 -7.38
C PRO A 73 -24.78 12.97 -7.41
#